data_AF-A0A0X1T867-F1
#
_entry.id   AF-A0A0X1T867-F1
#
_cell.length_a   1.000
_cell.length_b   1.000
_cell.length_c   1.000
_cell.angle_alpha   90.00
_cell.angle_beta   90.00
_cell.angle_gamma   90.00
#
_symmetry.space_group_name_H-M   'P 1'
#
loop_
_entity.id
_entity.type
_entity.pdbx_description
1 polymer ?
#
loop_
_entity_poly.entity_id
_entity_poly.type
_entity_poly.pdbx_seq_one_letter_code
_entity_poly.pdbx_strand_id
1 'polypeptide(L)'
;MEGGVNLYQYAPNPMGWIDPTGLTSCELSNAMERNGTIRPLNSAAHHIVPETAKGARPARDVLQKYNIGINKNENGVFLPTNKNTSSTPGILHNGKHPNKYLDAINRRIITADKIGGKQAVINELQKIKNILSSANRGASWYNII
;
A
#
# COMPACT_ATOMS: atom_id res chain seq x y z
N MET A 1 8.59 -37.16 10.56
CA MET A 1 7.30 -36.46 10.72
C MET A 1 7.49 -35.02 10.25
N GLU A 2 6.80 -34.72 9.15
CA GLU A 2 6.39 -33.42 8.61
C GLU A 2 7.18 -32.15 9.00
N GLY A 3 8.20 -31.83 8.18
CA GLY A 3 8.61 -30.45 7.98
C GLY A 3 7.80 -29.89 6.80
N GLY A 4 6.68 -29.24 7.09
CA GLY A 4 5.80 -28.64 6.10
C GLY A 4 6.58 -27.74 5.14
N VAL A 5 6.43 -27.98 3.84
CA VAL A 5 6.93 -27.16 2.75
C VAL A 5 6.48 -25.71 2.96
N ASN A 6 7.42 -24.86 3.35
CA ASN A 6 7.22 -23.42 3.44
C ASN A 6 7.15 -22.88 2.00
N LEU A 7 5.94 -22.80 1.45
CA LEU A 7 5.65 -22.41 0.07
C LEU A 7 5.84 -20.91 -0.15
N TYR A 8 7.05 -20.39 0.13
CA TYR A 8 7.51 -19.14 -0.46
C TYR A 8 8.02 -19.44 -1.88
N GLN A 9 7.10 -19.85 -2.77
CA GLN A 9 7.40 -19.92 -4.19
C GLN A 9 7.61 -18.49 -4.70
N TYR A 10 8.87 -18.14 -4.93
CA TYR A 10 9.26 -17.12 -5.89
C TYR A 10 8.53 -17.40 -7.21
N ALA A 11 7.87 -16.38 -7.76
CA ALA A 11 7.18 -16.49 -9.04
C ALA A 11 8.20 -16.77 -10.17
N PRO A 12 7.92 -17.71 -11.10
CA PRO A 12 8.83 -18.06 -12.17
C PRO A 12 8.89 -16.99 -13.28
N ASN A 13 10.14 -16.59 -13.56
CA ASN A 13 10.71 -15.94 -14.75
C ASN A 13 10.28 -14.49 -15.12
N PRO A 14 11.16 -13.48 -14.93
CA PRO A 14 10.90 -12.07 -15.22
C PRO A 14 11.56 -11.64 -16.55
N MET A 15 10.78 -11.43 -17.61
CA MET A 15 11.28 -10.78 -18.83
C MET A 15 10.37 -9.63 -19.21
N GLY A 16 10.86 -8.43 -18.92
CA GLY A 16 10.21 -7.16 -19.19
C GLY A 16 10.16 -6.30 -17.92
N TRP A 17 11.21 -5.50 -17.73
CA TRP A 17 11.38 -4.48 -16.67
C TRP A 17 11.82 -5.03 -15.32
N ILE A 18 13.07 -4.73 -14.96
CA ILE A 18 13.68 -4.96 -13.65
C ILE A 18 12.74 -4.41 -12.57
N ASP A 19 12.29 -5.28 -11.68
CA ASP A 19 11.40 -5.05 -10.54
C ASP A 19 12.07 -4.20 -9.44
N PRO A 20 11.62 -2.96 -9.15
CA PRO A 20 11.99 -2.24 -7.94
C PRO A 20 11.03 -2.50 -6.77
N THR A 21 9.91 -3.20 -7.01
CA THR A 21 8.72 -3.32 -6.13
C THR A 21 8.69 -4.56 -5.25
N GLY A 22 9.40 -5.64 -5.61
CA GLY A 22 9.40 -6.89 -4.85
C GLY A 22 9.98 -6.74 -3.44
N LEU A 23 11.17 -6.14 -3.34
CA LEU A 23 11.85 -5.98 -2.05
C LEU A 23 11.09 -5.05 -1.10
N THR A 24 10.65 -3.90 -1.59
CA THR A 24 10.04 -2.88 -0.72
C THR A 24 8.60 -3.23 -0.34
N SER A 25 7.87 -3.94 -1.21
CA SER A 25 6.57 -4.54 -0.87
C SER A 25 6.71 -5.68 0.15
N CYS A 26 7.79 -6.47 0.08
CA CYS A 26 8.11 -7.48 1.10
C CYS A 26 8.44 -6.83 2.45
N GLU A 27 9.26 -5.78 2.47
CA GLU A 27 9.56 -5.02 3.69
C GLU A 27 8.30 -4.42 4.31
N LEU A 28 7.45 -3.79 3.49
CA LEU A 28 6.17 -3.24 3.93
C LEU A 28 5.25 -4.32 4.50
N SER A 29 5.13 -5.48 3.82
CA SER A 29 4.36 -6.62 4.31
C SER A 29 4.83 -7.06 5.68
N ASN A 30 6.14 -7.29 5.82
CA ASN A 30 6.76 -7.71 7.07
C ASN A 30 6.52 -6.68 8.19
N ALA A 31 6.59 -5.38 7.87
CA ALA A 31 6.31 -4.32 8.83
C ALA A 31 4.84 -4.33 9.30
N MET A 32 3.89 -4.52 8.38
CA MET A 32 2.47 -4.63 8.72
C MET A 32 2.18 -5.87 9.59
N GLU A 33 2.74 -7.03 9.23
CA GLU A 33 2.56 -8.29 9.97
C GLU A 33 3.18 -8.22 11.36
N ARG A 34 4.39 -7.64 11.50
CA ARG A 34 5.03 -7.39 12.82
C ARG A 34 4.22 -6.44 13.69
N ASN A 35 3.44 -5.54 13.09
CA ASN A 35 2.53 -4.64 13.79
C ASN A 35 1.13 -5.27 14.01
N GLY A 36 0.99 -6.59 13.87
CA GLY A 36 -0.25 -7.33 14.14
C GLY A 36 -1.31 -7.24 13.04
N THR A 37 -1.00 -6.68 11.87
CA THR A 37 -1.93 -6.72 10.73
C THR A 37 -1.94 -8.12 10.14
N ILE A 38 -3.08 -8.81 10.21
CA ILE A 38 -3.24 -10.13 9.59
C ILE A 38 -3.31 -9.96 8.08
N ARG A 39 -2.43 -10.66 7.35
CA ARG A 39 -2.43 -10.70 5.89
C ARG A 39 -3.58 -11.58 5.38
N PRO A 40 -4.56 -11.05 4.64
CA PRO A 40 -5.59 -11.88 4.04
C PRO A 40 -5.02 -12.81 2.97
N LEU A 41 -5.65 -13.98 2.78
CA LEU A 41 -5.30 -14.91 1.72
C LEU A 41 -5.37 -14.22 0.35
N ASN A 42 -4.43 -14.53 -0.55
CA ASN A 42 -4.36 -13.99 -1.91
C ASN A 42 -4.37 -12.45 -1.95
N SER A 43 -3.75 -11.79 -0.97
CA SER A 43 -3.54 -10.34 -0.92
C SER A 43 -2.08 -9.97 -1.10
N ALA A 44 -1.83 -8.72 -1.46
CA ALA A 44 -0.51 -8.14 -1.61
C ALA A 44 -0.41 -6.81 -0.85
N ALA A 45 0.78 -6.49 -0.36
CA ALA A 45 1.02 -5.20 0.27
C ALA A 45 0.94 -4.09 -0.78
N HIS A 46 0.40 -2.95 -0.38
CA HIS A 46 0.27 -1.76 -1.21
C HIS A 46 0.66 -0.54 -0.41
N HIS A 47 1.60 0.25 -0.93
CA HIS A 47 1.96 1.55 -0.36
C HIS A 47 0.86 2.56 -0.65
N ILE A 48 0.39 3.24 0.39
CA ILE A 48 -0.57 4.35 0.27
C ILE A 48 0.09 5.54 -0.41
N VAL A 49 1.23 5.98 0.12
CA VAL A 49 2.16 6.89 -0.57
C VAL A 49 3.19 6.03 -1.30
N PRO A 50 3.15 5.96 -2.64
CA PRO A 50 4.05 5.10 -3.39
C PRO A 50 5.49 5.60 -3.30
N GLU A 51 6.41 4.65 -3.15
CA GLU A 51 7.84 4.91 -2.99
C GLU A 51 8.48 5.50 -4.25
N THR A 52 8.25 4.88 -5.40
CA THR A 52 9.01 5.17 -6.63
C THR A 52 8.28 6.09 -7.61
N ALA A 53 6.96 6.28 -7.45
CA ALA A 53 6.19 7.12 -8.35
C ALA A 53 6.64 8.59 -8.21
N LYS A 54 7.19 9.16 -9.29
CA LYS A 54 7.71 10.55 -9.29
C LYS A 54 6.68 11.56 -8.79
N GLY A 55 5.42 11.38 -9.18
CA GLY A 55 4.30 12.25 -8.78
C GLY A 55 4.00 12.26 -7.29
N ALA A 56 4.40 11.26 -6.50
CA ALA A 56 4.15 11.20 -5.06
C ALA A 56 5.26 11.82 -4.19
N ARG A 57 6.27 12.46 -4.80
CA ARG A 57 7.35 13.14 -4.05
C ARG A 57 6.83 14.10 -2.98
N PRO A 58 5.83 14.96 -3.23
CA PRO A 58 5.34 15.87 -2.20
C PRO A 58 4.80 15.18 -0.94
N ALA A 59 4.05 14.08 -1.09
CA ALA A 59 3.60 13.28 0.05
C ALA A 59 4.78 12.58 0.76
N ARG A 60 5.76 12.06 0.01
CA ARG A 60 6.96 11.44 0.60
C ARG A 60 7.77 12.43 1.44
N ASP A 61 7.93 13.66 0.97
CA ASP A 61 8.65 14.71 1.69
C ASP A 61 7.98 15.00 3.06
N VAL A 62 6.64 14.96 3.13
CA VAL A 62 5.89 15.07 4.39
C VAL A 62 6.08 13.85 5.29
N LEU A 63 6.08 12.63 4.73
CA LEU A 63 6.37 11.43 5.53
C LEU A 63 7.78 11.49 6.12
N GLN A 64 8.77 11.89 5.32
CA GLN A 64 10.16 12.06 5.75
C GLN A 64 10.29 13.13 6.84
N LYS A 65 9.61 14.27 6.70
CA LYS A 65 9.56 15.35 7.71
C LYS A 65 9.18 14.82 9.11
N TYR A 66 8.32 13.82 9.19
CA TYR A 66 7.85 13.24 10.44
C TYR A 66 8.46 11.89 10.81
N ASN A 67 9.47 11.45 10.06
CA ASN A 67 10.10 10.15 10.20
C ASN A 67 9.09 8.99 10.11
N ILE A 68 8.07 9.13 9.26
CA ILE A 68 7.15 8.06 8.89
C ILE A 68 7.81 7.31 7.73
N GLY A 69 8.30 6.10 7.99
CA GLY A 69 9.05 5.35 6.99
C GLY A 69 8.19 4.87 5.84
N ILE A 70 8.73 4.88 4.61
CA ILE A 70 8.01 4.46 3.41
C ILE A 70 7.55 2.99 3.49
N ASN A 71 8.37 2.11 4.08
CA ASN A 71 8.11 0.69 4.30
C ASN A 71 7.60 0.38 5.71
N LYS A 72 6.92 1.34 6.37
CA LYS A 72 6.31 1.15 7.70
C LYS A 72 4.79 0.92 7.60
N ASN A 73 4.24 0.29 8.64
CA ASN A 73 2.84 -0.16 8.67
C ASN A 73 1.82 0.98 8.50
N GLU A 74 2.17 2.22 8.88
CA GLU A 74 1.30 3.39 8.68
C GLU A 74 1.06 3.65 7.20
N ASN A 75 2.05 3.42 6.34
CA ASN A 75 1.98 3.66 4.90
C ASN A 75 1.49 2.44 4.10
N GLY A 76 1.06 1.36 4.77
CA GLY A 76 0.72 0.10 4.11
C GLY A 76 -0.73 -0.33 4.28
N VAL A 77 -1.24 -1.01 3.26
CA VAL A 77 -2.51 -1.74 3.29
C VAL A 77 -2.38 -3.06 2.52
N PHE A 78 -2.99 -4.15 3.00
CA PHE A 78 -3.12 -5.36 2.20
C PHE A 78 -4.33 -5.25 1.29
N LEU A 79 -4.11 -5.44 -0.01
CA LEU A 79 -5.15 -5.40 -1.02
C LEU A 79 -5.30 -6.74 -1.73
N PRO A 80 -6.53 -7.14 -2.06
CA PRO A 80 -6.85 -8.36 -2.78
C PRO A 80 -6.17 -8.40 -4.15
N THR A 81 -5.65 -9.55 -4.53
CA THR A 81 -5.13 -9.80 -5.89
C THR A 81 -6.22 -10.39 -6.80
N ASN A 82 -5.91 -10.58 -8.08
CA ASN A 82 -6.82 -11.27 -9.03
C ASN A 82 -7.10 -12.73 -8.66
N LYS A 83 -6.24 -13.35 -7.83
CA LYS A 83 -6.44 -14.70 -7.29
C LYS A 83 -7.31 -14.71 -6.03
N ASN A 84 -7.70 -13.55 -5.50
CA ASN A 84 -8.55 -13.47 -4.34
C ASN A 84 -10.00 -13.79 -4.73
N THR A 85 -10.39 -15.04 -4.48
CA THR A 85 -11.76 -15.57 -4.64
C THR A 85 -12.57 -15.50 -3.35
N SER A 86 -11.97 -15.05 -2.24
CA SER A 86 -12.63 -14.88 -0.95
C SER A 86 -13.40 -13.56 -0.87
N SER A 87 -14.28 -13.44 0.13
CA SER A 87 -15.05 -12.22 0.43
C SER A 87 -14.21 -11.08 1.04
N THR A 88 -12.88 -11.14 0.96
CA THR A 88 -11.99 -10.11 1.51
C THR A 88 -12.31 -8.76 0.85
N PRO A 89 -12.75 -7.73 1.58
CA PRO A 89 -13.10 -6.45 0.97
C PRO A 89 -11.84 -5.72 0.45
N GLY A 90 -12.07 -4.69 -0.37
CA GLY A 90 -11.02 -3.80 -0.85
C GLY A 90 -10.87 -3.76 -2.36
N ILE A 91 -10.30 -2.67 -2.85
CA ILE A 91 -10.03 -2.45 -4.27
C ILE A 91 -8.98 -3.45 -4.78
N LEU A 92 -9.14 -3.95 -6.01
CA LEU A 92 -8.18 -4.87 -6.62
C LEU A 92 -6.78 -4.25 -6.74
N HIS A 93 -5.77 -4.95 -6.21
CA HIS A 93 -4.37 -4.61 -6.43
C HIS A 93 -3.95 -5.01 -7.86
N ASN A 94 -3.94 -4.05 -8.77
CA ASN A 94 -3.65 -4.25 -10.19
C ASN A 94 -2.49 -3.37 -10.70
N GLY A 95 -1.66 -2.84 -9.80
CA GLY A 95 -0.50 -2.00 -10.11
C GLY A 95 -0.83 -0.64 -10.72
N LYS A 96 -2.11 -0.23 -10.80
CA LYS A 96 -2.50 1.07 -11.36
C LYS A 96 -2.34 2.17 -10.32
N HIS A 97 -1.56 3.20 -10.67
CA HIS A 97 -1.43 4.45 -9.92
C HIS A 97 -1.62 5.65 -10.85
N PRO A 98 -2.86 5.99 -11.25
CA PRO A 98 -3.10 7.14 -12.13
C PRO A 98 -2.62 8.45 -11.51
N ASN A 99 -2.23 9.44 -12.33
CA ASN A 99 -1.81 10.76 -11.84
C ASN A 99 -2.84 11.38 -10.89
N LYS A 100 -4.14 11.26 -11.22
CA LYS A 100 -5.24 11.74 -10.36
C LYS A 100 -5.24 11.12 -8.96
N TYR A 101 -4.87 9.84 -8.84
CA TYR A 101 -4.72 9.17 -7.56
C TYR A 101 -3.53 9.74 -6.78
N LEU A 102 -2.38 9.91 -7.44
CA LEU A 102 -1.19 10.51 -6.82
C LEU A 102 -1.45 11.95 -6.35
N ASP A 103 -2.16 12.73 -7.16
CA ASP A 103 -2.57 14.10 -6.82
C ASP A 103 -3.50 14.12 -5.60
N ALA A 104 -4.42 13.16 -5.50
CA ALA A 104 -5.29 13.01 -4.35
C ALA A 104 -4.52 12.66 -3.07
N ILE A 105 -3.58 11.72 -3.14
CA ILE A 105 -2.67 11.38 -2.03
C ILE A 105 -1.89 12.61 -1.59
N ASN A 106 -1.20 13.29 -2.52
CA ASN A 106 -0.44 14.51 -2.22
C ASN A 106 -1.31 15.54 -1.50
N ARG A 107 -2.49 15.84 -2.05
CA ARG A 107 -3.40 16.84 -1.48
C ARG A 107 -3.82 16.49 -0.06
N ARG A 108 -4.20 15.24 0.19
CA ARG A 108 -4.65 14.76 1.50
C ARG A 108 -3.52 14.83 2.54
N ILE A 109 -2.34 14.32 2.20
CA ILE A 109 -1.18 14.28 3.11
C ILE A 109 -0.66 15.69 3.41
N ILE A 110 -0.54 16.56 2.39
CA ILE A 110 -0.10 17.95 2.59
C ILE A 110 -1.13 18.74 3.40
N THR A 111 -2.43 18.53 3.15
CA THR A 111 -3.48 19.19 3.94
C THR A 111 -3.40 18.75 5.40
N ALA A 112 -3.27 17.44 5.66
CA ALA A 112 -3.12 16.90 6.99
C ALA A 112 -1.91 17.49 7.73
N ASP A 113 -0.76 17.57 7.05
CA ASP A 113 0.45 18.23 7.57
C ASP A 113 0.16 19.67 8.03
N LYS A 114 -0.49 20.46 7.17
CA LYS A 114 -0.80 21.88 7.44
C LYS A 114 -1.76 22.08 8.61
N ILE A 115 -2.75 21.21 8.78
CA ILE A 115 -3.83 21.42 9.77
C ILE A 115 -3.54 20.80 11.13
N GLY A 116 -2.68 19.78 11.21
CA GLY A 116 -2.49 19.05 12.47
C GLY A 116 -1.20 18.25 12.55
N GLY A 117 -0.25 18.51 11.66
CA GLY A 117 1.09 17.92 11.67
C GLY A 117 1.09 16.40 11.69
N LYS A 118 2.06 15.81 12.41
CA LYS A 118 2.34 14.36 12.39
C LYS A 118 1.11 13.50 12.66
N GLN A 119 0.33 13.82 13.70
CA GLN A 119 -0.82 12.99 14.07
C GLN A 119 -1.91 13.07 13.00
N ALA A 120 -2.15 14.23 12.41
CA ALA A 120 -3.10 14.37 11.32
C ALA A 120 -2.66 13.58 10.07
N VAL A 121 -1.36 13.56 9.76
CA VAL A 121 -0.81 12.74 8.65
C VAL A 121 -1.04 11.24 8.89
N ILE A 122 -0.75 10.74 10.10
CA ILE A 122 -1.00 9.34 10.48
C ILE A 122 -2.50 9.01 10.39
N ASN A 123 -3.36 9.91 10.90
CA ASN A 123 -4.81 9.73 10.83
C ASN A 123 -5.30 9.70 9.37
N GLU A 124 -4.73 10.53 8.49
CA GLU A 124 -5.11 10.56 7.08
C GLU A 124 -4.65 9.31 6.33
N LEU A 125 -3.44 8.80 6.61
CA LEU A 125 -3.01 7.48 6.12
C LEU A 125 -3.97 6.38 6.57
N GLN A 126 -4.42 6.40 7.82
CA GLN A 126 -5.42 5.44 8.32
C GLN A 126 -6.78 5.58 7.61
N LYS A 127 -7.24 6.80 7.30
CA LYS A 127 -8.46 7.00 6.52
C LYS A 127 -8.31 6.44 5.10
N ILE A 128 -7.20 6.71 4.43
CA ILE A 128 -6.96 6.20 3.08
C ILE A 128 -6.88 4.67 3.11
N LYS A 129 -6.17 4.08 4.09
CA LYS A 129 -6.15 2.63 4.34
C LYS A 129 -7.57 2.06 4.40
N ASN A 130 -8.42 2.65 5.24
CA ASN A 130 -9.80 2.20 5.42
C ASN A 130 -10.61 2.32 4.12
N ILE A 131 -10.45 3.41 3.35
CA ILE A 131 -11.12 3.56 2.05
C ILE A 131 -10.69 2.43 1.11
N LEU A 132 -9.39 2.19 0.96
CA LEU A 132 -8.87 1.17 0.03
C LEU A 132 -9.26 -0.25 0.45
N SER A 133 -9.23 -0.58 1.74
CA SER A 133 -9.54 -1.91 2.27
C SER A 133 -11.04 -2.20 2.38
N SER A 134 -11.90 -1.18 2.35
CA SER A 134 -13.37 -1.34 2.35
C SER A 134 -14.02 -1.14 0.99
N ALA A 135 -13.27 -0.62 0.01
CA ALA A 135 -13.76 -0.38 -1.34
C ALA A 135 -14.32 -1.65 -2.00
N ASN A 136 -15.27 -1.46 -2.91
CA ASN A 136 -15.68 -2.52 -3.82
C ASN A 136 -14.47 -2.99 -4.65
N ARG A 137 -14.35 -4.31 -4.88
CA ARG A 137 -13.29 -4.93 -5.68
C ARG A 137 -13.10 -4.25 -7.05
N GLY A 138 -14.21 -3.88 -7.70
CA GLY A 138 -14.23 -3.23 -9.01
C GLY A 138 -14.11 -1.71 -9.00
N ALA A 139 -13.84 -1.09 -7.85
CA ALA A 139 -13.68 0.36 -7.77
C ALA A 139 -12.53 0.87 -8.65
N SER A 140 -12.65 2.12 -9.11
CA SER A 140 -11.67 2.74 -9.99
C SER A 140 -10.63 3.54 -9.21
N TRP A 141 -9.36 3.23 -9.44
CA TRP A 141 -8.22 4.00 -8.92
C TRP A 141 -8.25 5.50 -9.29
N TYR A 142 -8.99 5.89 -10.34
CA TYR A 142 -9.14 7.30 -10.72
C TYR A 142 -10.02 8.11 -9.76
N ASN A 143 -10.93 7.47 -9.03
CA ASN A 143 -11.97 8.14 -8.25
C ASN A 143 -12.12 7.58 -6.83
N ILE A 144 -11.23 6.70 -6.38
CA ILE A 144 -11.38 6.02 -5.10
C ILE A 144 -11.13 6.92 -3.88
N ILE A 145 -10.38 8.03 -4.03
CA ILE A 145 -9.99 8.93 -2.92
C ILE A 145 -10.00 10.41 -3.30
#